data_AF-A0A6J2U2Z0-F1
#
_entry.id   AF-A0A6J2U2Z0-F1
#
_cell.length_a   1.000
_cell.length_b   1.000
_cell.length_c   1.000
_cell.angle_alpha   90.00
_cell.angle_beta   90.00
_cell.angle_gamma   90.00
#
_symmetry.space_group_name_H-M   'P 1'
#
loop_
_entity.id
_entity.type
_entity.pdbx_description
1 polymer ?
#
loop_
_entity_poly.entity_id
_entity_poly.type
_entity_poly.pdbx_seq_one_letter_code
_entity_poly.pdbx_strand_id
1 'polypeptide(L)'
;MAVKGENETIAEWYARLKQLACSCKFGVYLEAFVLNQFVMSLPNAIFERMCEEDERLSLSDALRKAMIMETKDFAKRTGENISYVNRSSANQRKKRNCNNRNNGSYDTGSFKGNGRSHGMNFKSSSSDGSDGDAGRGKKQQKFCVHCGWKNHRSEECKYKHLNCHTCGKKGHLASVSWHQLLLVSYTF
;
A
#
# COMPACT_ATOMS: atom_id res chain seq x y z
N MET A 1 -22.71 -12.49 23.94
CA MET A 1 -21.81 -11.38 23.55
C MET A 1 -22.57 -10.46 22.61
N ALA A 2 -22.43 -9.15 22.76
CA ALA A 2 -23.11 -8.20 21.87
C ALA A 2 -22.38 -8.15 20.52
N VAL A 3 -23.12 -8.14 19.42
CA VAL A 3 -22.55 -8.13 18.05
C VAL A 3 -23.05 -6.89 17.32
N LYS A 4 -22.19 -6.32 16.47
CA LYS A 4 -22.54 -5.23 15.56
C LYS A 4 -23.58 -5.69 14.53
N GLY A 5 -24.60 -4.87 14.28
CA GLY A 5 -25.57 -5.15 13.21
C GLY A 5 -25.01 -4.92 11.81
N GLU A 6 -25.58 -5.58 10.80
CA GLU A 6 -25.14 -5.45 9.39
C GLU A 6 -25.32 -4.02 8.85
N ASN A 7 -26.43 -3.37 9.22
CA ASN A 7 -26.79 -2.02 8.78
C ASN A 7 -26.44 -0.93 9.80
N GLU A 8 -25.81 -1.30 10.90
CA GLU A 8 -25.39 -0.36 11.95
C GLU A 8 -24.03 0.23 11.59
N THR A 9 -23.81 1.52 11.80
CA THR A 9 -22.49 2.14 11.64
C THR A 9 -21.57 1.76 12.80
N ILE A 10 -20.25 1.91 12.63
CA ILE A 10 -19.30 1.68 13.74
C ILE A 10 -19.57 2.61 14.93
N ALA A 11 -20.01 3.85 14.67
CA ALA A 11 -20.34 4.83 15.69
C ALA A 11 -21.55 4.42 16.52
N GLU A 12 -22.63 3.99 15.85
CA GLU A 12 -23.85 3.50 16.49
C GLU A 12 -23.58 2.25 17.31
N TRP A 13 -22.81 1.31 16.74
CA TRP A 13 -22.39 0.10 17.44
C TRP A 13 -21.65 0.42 18.74
N TYR A 14 -20.68 1.34 18.68
CA TYR A 14 -19.94 1.78 19.86
C TYR A 14 -20.84 2.43 20.91
N ALA A 15 -21.79 3.27 20.50
CA ALA A 15 -22.73 3.91 21.41
C ALA A 15 -23.61 2.87 22.13
N ARG A 16 -24.17 1.91 21.39
CA ARG A 16 -24.97 0.82 21.94
C ARG A 16 -24.15 -0.07 22.87
N LEU A 17 -22.91 -0.39 22.49
CA LEU A 17 -22.01 -1.18 23.33
C LEU A 17 -21.70 -0.48 24.66
N LYS A 18 -21.46 0.83 24.64
CA LYS A 18 -21.28 1.62 25.86
C LYS A 18 -22.54 1.65 26.73
N GLN A 19 -23.72 1.81 26.13
CA GLN A 19 -24.99 1.78 26.88
C GLN A 19 -25.20 0.43 27.57
N LEU A 20 -24.89 -0.68 26.91
CA LEU A 20 -24.96 -2.02 27.50
C LEU A 20 -23.98 -2.16 28.67
N ALA A 21 -22.76 -1.63 28.50
CA ALA A 21 -21.71 -1.67 29.51
C ALA A 21 -21.98 -0.77 30.73
N CYS A 22 -22.83 0.26 30.60
CA CYS A 22 -23.22 1.14 31.72
C CYS A 22 -23.85 0.40 32.90
N SER A 23 -24.49 -0.74 32.64
CA SER A 23 -25.13 -1.55 33.69
C SER A 23 -24.18 -2.56 34.36
N CYS A 24 -22.92 -2.65 33.89
CA CYS A 24 -22.00 -3.70 34.29
C CYS A 24 -21.01 -3.26 35.39
N LYS A 25 -20.73 -4.18 36.33
CA LYS A 25 -19.78 -3.98 37.43
C LYS A 25 -18.33 -4.30 37.03
N PHE A 26 -17.84 -3.73 35.93
CA PHE A 26 -16.48 -4.01 35.44
C PHE A 26 -15.38 -3.18 36.13
N GLY A 27 -15.76 -2.15 36.88
CA GLY A 27 -14.82 -1.30 37.62
C GLY A 27 -13.73 -0.72 36.71
N VAL A 28 -12.48 -0.87 37.13
CA VAL A 28 -11.30 -0.38 36.39
C VAL A 28 -11.08 -1.06 35.03
N TYR A 29 -11.66 -2.25 34.82
CA TYR A 29 -11.48 -3.02 33.59
C TYR A 29 -12.57 -2.74 32.54
N LEU A 30 -13.52 -1.84 32.84
CA LEU A 30 -14.63 -1.51 31.94
C LEU A 30 -14.15 -1.18 30.53
N GLU A 31 -13.16 -0.29 30.40
CA GLU A 31 -12.67 0.12 29.08
C GLU A 31 -11.98 -1.02 28.34
N ALA A 32 -11.21 -1.87 29.03
CA ALA A 32 -10.54 -3.02 28.41
C ALA A 32 -11.55 -4.07 27.91
N PHE A 33 -12.60 -4.35 28.69
CA PHE A 33 -13.66 -5.25 28.26
C PHE A 33 -14.47 -4.68 27.09
N VAL A 34 -14.82 -3.40 27.14
CA VAL A 34 -15.52 -2.72 26.04
C VAL A 34 -14.65 -2.69 24.80
N LEU A 35 -13.34 -2.46 24.91
CA LEU A 35 -12.41 -2.52 23.79
C LEU A 35 -12.36 -3.91 23.17
N ASN A 36 -12.16 -4.96 23.97
CA ASN A 36 -12.11 -6.33 23.46
C ASN A 36 -13.42 -6.71 22.77
N GLN A 37 -14.56 -6.41 23.40
CA GLN A 37 -15.88 -6.70 22.82
C GLN A 37 -16.13 -5.89 21.55
N PHE A 38 -15.68 -4.63 21.51
CA PHE A 38 -15.78 -3.76 20.33
C PHE A 38 -14.98 -4.33 19.17
N VAL A 39 -13.70 -4.66 19.40
CA VAL A 39 -12.78 -5.15 18.37
C VAL A 39 -13.25 -6.49 17.81
N MET A 40 -13.60 -7.45 18.68
CA MET A 40 -14.03 -8.80 18.27
C MET A 40 -15.29 -8.82 17.39
N SER A 41 -16.14 -7.80 17.48
CA SER A 41 -17.38 -7.73 16.71
C SER A 41 -17.29 -6.79 15.50
N LEU A 42 -16.10 -6.31 15.13
CA LEU A 42 -15.90 -5.52 13.92
C LEU A 42 -15.92 -6.43 12.67
N PRO A 43 -16.25 -5.88 11.49
CA PRO A 43 -16.10 -6.60 10.23
C PRO A 43 -14.65 -7.08 10.04
N ASN A 44 -14.46 -8.27 9.46
CA ASN A 44 -13.16 -8.92 9.37
C ASN A 44 -12.05 -8.02 8.78
N ALA A 45 -12.37 -7.24 7.74
CA ALA A 45 -11.42 -6.32 7.10
C ALA A 45 -10.91 -5.20 8.04
N ILE A 46 -11.72 -4.79 9.01
CA ILE A 46 -11.36 -3.78 10.01
C ILE A 46 -10.73 -4.47 11.22
N PHE A 47 -11.25 -5.61 11.65
CA PHE A 47 -10.74 -6.41 12.76
C PHE A 47 -9.26 -6.78 12.56
N GLU A 48 -8.90 -7.34 11.39
CA GLU A 48 -7.51 -7.72 11.10
C GLU A 48 -6.55 -6.54 11.28
N ARG A 49 -6.93 -5.36 10.77
CA ARG A 49 -6.14 -4.13 10.89
C ARG A 49 -6.03 -3.62 12.31
N MET A 50 -7.03 -3.85 13.14
CA MET A 50 -7.02 -3.45 14.55
C MET A 50 -6.13 -4.36 15.38
N CYS A 51 -6.03 -5.64 15.00
CA CYS A 51 -5.12 -6.61 15.61
C CYS A 51 -3.65 -6.39 15.23
N GLU A 52 -3.37 -5.62 14.18
CA GLU A 52 -2.01 -5.20 13.80
C GLU A 52 -1.46 -4.06 14.68
N GLU A 53 -2.30 -3.44 15.51
CA GLU A 53 -1.92 -2.29 16.35
C GLU A 53 -1.19 -2.71 17.63
N ASP A 54 -0.44 -1.76 18.21
CA ASP A 54 0.27 -1.98 19.46
C ASP A 54 -0.67 -2.31 20.63
N GLU A 55 -0.18 -3.08 21.61
CA GLU A 55 -0.90 -3.45 22.85
C GLU A 55 -1.47 -2.24 23.62
N ARG A 56 -0.91 -1.05 23.40
CA ARG A 56 -1.34 0.21 24.02
C ARG A 56 -2.58 0.83 23.38
N LEU A 57 -3.27 0.11 22.50
CA LEU A 57 -4.46 0.60 21.81
C LEU A 57 -5.56 0.97 22.81
N SER A 58 -5.91 2.25 22.88
CA SER A 58 -7.03 2.71 23.71
C SER A 58 -8.38 2.50 23.01
N LEU A 59 -9.46 2.42 23.79
CA LEU A 59 -10.83 2.34 23.27
C LEU A 59 -11.16 3.51 22.32
N SER A 60 -10.68 4.72 22.64
CA SER A 60 -10.90 5.91 21.83
C SER A 60 -10.13 5.89 20.51
N ASP A 61 -8.90 5.37 20.51
CA ASP A 61 -8.08 5.26 19.32
C ASP A 61 -8.60 4.17 18.40
N ALA A 62 -9.04 3.05 18.98
CA ALA A 62 -9.74 1.99 18.28
C ALA A 62 -10.97 2.54 17.52
N LEU A 63 -11.84 3.28 18.20
CA LEU A 63 -13.02 3.89 17.56
C LEU A 63 -12.63 4.80 16.39
N ARG A 64 -11.67 5.71 16.60
CA ARG A 64 -11.21 6.65 15.57
C ARG A 64 -10.69 5.90 14.34
N LYS A 65 -9.85 4.89 14.54
CA LYS A 65 -9.27 4.08 13.46
C LYS A 65 -10.35 3.30 12.71
N ALA A 66 -11.27 2.69 13.43
CA ALA A 66 -12.40 1.96 12.86
C ALA A 66 -13.27 2.86 11.96
N MET A 67 -13.63 4.07 12.43
CA MET A 67 -14.38 5.06 11.62
C MET A 67 -13.63 5.51 10.35
N ILE A 68 -12.31 5.73 10.47
CA ILE A 68 -11.47 6.07 9.30
C ILE A 68 -11.50 4.93 8.27
N MET A 69 -11.42 3.67 8.72
CA MET A 69 -11.47 2.52 7.83
C MET A 69 -12.85 2.33 7.19
N GLU A 70 -13.93 2.50 7.95
CA GLU A 70 -15.31 2.50 7.41
C GLU A 70 -15.49 3.53 6.30
N THR A 71 -15.00 4.75 6.52
CA THR A 71 -15.04 5.82 5.51
C THR A 71 -14.22 5.45 4.26
N LYS A 72 -13.03 4.88 4.45
CA LYS A 72 -12.18 4.41 3.33
C LYS A 72 -12.86 3.30 2.53
N ASP A 73 -13.50 2.35 3.21
CA ASP A 73 -14.16 1.24 2.56
C ASP A 73 -15.43 1.67 1.82
N PHE A 74 -16.17 2.64 2.36
CA PHE A 74 -17.26 3.30 1.66
C PHE A 74 -16.75 3.97 0.37
N ALA A 75 -15.68 4.75 0.45
CA ALA A 75 -15.08 5.45 -0.71
C ALA A 75 -14.60 4.50 -1.82
N LYS A 76 -13.99 3.37 -1.43
CA LYS A 76 -13.60 2.32 -2.39
C LYS A 76 -14.80 1.76 -3.14
N ARG A 77 -15.95 1.59 -2.46
CA ARG A 77 -17.18 1.08 -3.07
C ARG A 77 -17.83 2.11 -4.00
N THR A 78 -17.76 3.39 -3.67
CA THR A 78 -18.31 4.48 -4.51
C THR A 78 -17.39 4.92 -5.65
N GLY A 79 -16.15 4.39 -5.72
CA GLY A 79 -15.20 4.70 -6.80
C GLY A 79 -14.56 6.09 -6.69
N GLU A 80 -14.78 6.80 -5.59
CA GLU A 80 -14.20 8.12 -5.36
C GLU A 80 -12.80 7.98 -4.75
N ASN A 81 -11.80 8.49 -5.49
CA ASN A 81 -10.44 8.61 -5.00
C ASN A 81 -10.40 9.73 -3.95
N ILE A 82 -10.75 9.42 -2.70
CA ILE A 82 -10.60 10.37 -1.60
C ILE A 82 -9.12 10.68 -1.44
N SER A 83 -8.72 11.82 -1.98
CA SER A 83 -7.40 12.39 -1.82
C SER A 83 -7.23 12.72 -0.34
N TYR A 84 -6.43 11.93 0.36
CA TYR A 84 -5.91 12.36 1.65
C TYR A 84 -5.16 13.66 1.39
N VAL A 85 -5.70 14.78 1.91
CA VAL A 85 -4.99 16.05 1.93
C VAL A 85 -3.65 15.80 2.59
N ASN A 86 -2.62 15.76 1.75
CA ASN A 86 -1.25 15.82 2.18
C ASN A 86 -1.16 17.15 2.95
N ARG A 87 -1.15 17.08 4.28
CA ARG A 87 -0.91 18.26 5.12
C ARG A 87 0.57 18.56 4.93
N SER A 88 0.89 19.13 3.78
CA SER A 88 2.19 19.66 3.45
C SER A 88 2.43 20.77 4.45
N SER A 89 3.11 20.43 5.53
CA SER A 89 3.74 21.41 6.41
C SER A 89 4.41 22.44 5.52
N ALA A 90 4.02 23.69 5.72
CA ALA A 90 4.52 24.84 5.00
C ALA A 90 6.05 24.87 4.99
N ASN A 91 6.69 24.37 3.93
CA ASN A 91 8.04 24.76 3.48
C ASN A 91 8.50 23.84 2.33
N GLN A 92 8.46 24.33 1.09
CA GLN A 92 9.67 24.52 0.27
C GLN A 92 9.30 24.89 -1.17
N ARG A 93 9.42 26.20 -1.42
CA ARG A 93 10.03 26.80 -2.61
C ARG A 93 9.63 26.20 -3.98
N LYS A 94 8.75 26.96 -4.64
CA LYS A 94 8.76 27.22 -6.09
C LYS A 94 10.17 27.06 -6.70
N LYS A 95 10.43 25.96 -7.40
CA LYS A 95 11.23 26.03 -8.62
C LYS A 95 10.25 26.37 -9.74
N ARG A 96 10.10 27.68 -10.00
CA ARG A 96 9.54 28.14 -11.27
C ARG A 96 10.53 27.71 -12.35
N ASN A 97 10.16 26.68 -13.10
CA ASN A 97 10.82 26.34 -14.36
C ASN A 97 10.54 27.47 -15.35
N CYS A 98 11.49 28.38 -15.53
CA CYS A 98 11.40 29.48 -16.47
C CYS A 98 11.89 29.06 -17.86
N ASN A 99 11.19 28.12 -18.50
CA ASN A 99 11.42 27.80 -19.91
C ASN A 99 10.11 28.00 -20.69
N ASN A 100 9.67 29.25 -20.79
CA ASN A 100 8.86 29.71 -21.92
C ASN A 100 8.68 31.23 -21.84
N ARG A 101 9.23 31.96 -22.82
CA ARG A 101 8.64 33.18 -23.43
C ARG A 101 9.54 33.64 -24.58
N ASN A 102 9.31 33.06 -25.76
CA ASN A 102 9.37 33.84 -26.99
C ASN A 102 8.17 34.79 -26.96
N ASN A 103 8.39 36.10 -26.80
CA ASN A 103 7.85 37.17 -27.64
C ASN A 103 8.39 38.52 -27.14
N GLY A 104 8.85 39.37 -28.06
CA GLY A 104 9.82 40.44 -27.82
C GLY A 104 9.33 41.72 -27.14
N SER A 105 10.27 42.61 -26.81
CA SER A 105 10.30 44.00 -27.32
C SER A 105 11.55 44.77 -26.84
N TYR A 106 12.24 45.37 -27.82
CA TYR A 106 13.26 46.45 -27.86
C TYR A 106 14.49 46.53 -26.91
N ASP A 107 15.60 46.78 -27.62
CA ASP A 107 16.75 47.66 -27.32
C ASP A 107 17.83 47.23 -26.32
N THR A 108 19.03 46.92 -26.84
CA THR A 108 20.26 47.73 -26.69
C THR A 108 21.49 46.89 -27.09
N GLY A 109 22.40 47.49 -27.87
CA GLY A 109 23.85 47.18 -27.78
C GLY A 109 24.43 46.16 -28.77
N SER A 110 24.91 46.67 -29.90
CA SER A 110 25.81 46.01 -30.86
C SER A 110 27.24 45.85 -30.32
N PHE A 111 27.79 44.63 -30.28
CA PHE A 111 29.24 44.38 -30.46
C PHE A 111 29.52 43.03 -31.14
N LYS A 112 30.64 43.01 -31.86
CA LYS A 112 31.01 42.21 -33.04
C LYS A 112 31.91 41.03 -32.62
N GLY A 113 31.75 39.85 -33.24
CA GLY A 113 32.71 38.75 -33.08
C GLY A 113 32.45 37.53 -33.98
N ASN A 114 33.31 37.35 -34.99
CA ASN A 114 33.37 36.17 -35.84
C ASN A 114 33.94 34.95 -35.07
N GLY A 115 33.36 33.76 -35.27
CA GLY A 115 33.95 32.50 -34.84
C GLY A 115 33.35 31.31 -35.59
N ARG A 116 34.13 30.76 -36.53
CA ARG A 116 33.78 29.56 -37.31
C ARG A 116 34.02 28.29 -36.48
N SER A 117 33.20 27.27 -36.78
CA SER A 117 33.54 25.84 -36.82
C SER A 117 34.04 25.12 -35.56
N HIS A 118 33.19 24.25 -34.99
CA HIS A 118 33.44 22.80 -34.97
C HIS A 118 32.17 22.05 -34.53
N GLY A 119 31.44 21.51 -35.51
CA GLY A 119 30.42 20.50 -35.28
C GLY A 119 31.09 19.15 -35.08
N MET A 120 30.89 18.54 -33.92
CA MET A 120 31.27 17.16 -33.68
C MET A 120 30.09 16.25 -34.00
N ASN A 121 30.30 15.47 -35.05
CA ASN A 121 29.47 14.42 -35.58
C ASN A 121 29.71 13.13 -34.77
N PHE A 122 28.68 12.50 -34.22
CA PHE A 122 28.72 11.07 -33.89
C PHE A 122 27.41 10.40 -34.33
N LYS A 123 27.44 9.96 -35.59
CA LYS A 123 27.07 8.62 -36.08
C LYS A 123 25.90 7.93 -35.36
N SER A 124 24.70 8.09 -35.90
CA SER A 124 23.62 7.11 -35.80
C SER A 124 23.70 6.18 -37.00
N SER A 125 24.20 4.97 -36.80
CA SER A 125 24.10 3.86 -37.76
C SER A 125 22.77 3.13 -37.58
N SER A 126 22.19 2.80 -38.72
CA SER A 126 20.92 2.17 -38.99
C SER A 126 20.82 0.70 -38.57
N SER A 127 19.60 0.29 -38.20
CA SER A 127 19.02 -1.05 -38.41
C SER A 127 17.53 -0.90 -38.06
N ASP A 128 16.62 -0.70 -39.00
CA ASP A 128 16.01 -1.67 -39.94
C ASP A 128 15.15 -2.76 -39.26
N GLY A 129 13.91 -2.86 -39.77
CA GLY A 129 12.87 -3.87 -39.48
C GLY A 129 11.95 -3.54 -38.30
N SER A 130 10.63 -3.69 -38.33
CA SER A 130 9.61 -3.92 -39.38
C SER A 130 8.27 -3.96 -38.63
N ASP A 131 7.19 -3.60 -39.32
CA ASP A 131 5.81 -3.56 -38.84
C ASP A 131 5.32 -4.86 -38.15
N GLY A 132 4.42 -4.72 -37.16
CA GLY A 132 3.75 -5.86 -36.53
C GLY A 132 2.85 -5.49 -35.35
N ASP A 133 1.55 -5.54 -35.62
CA ASP A 133 0.38 -5.30 -34.77
C ASP A 133 0.23 -6.22 -33.53
N ALA A 134 -0.65 -5.80 -32.61
CA ALA A 134 -1.37 -6.57 -31.60
C ALA A 134 -0.66 -7.04 -30.30
N GLY A 135 -1.30 -6.72 -29.18
CA GLY A 135 -1.33 -7.61 -28.01
C GLY A 135 -0.68 -7.10 -26.72
N ARG A 136 -1.44 -6.31 -25.96
CA ARG A 136 -1.22 -6.13 -24.51
C ARG A 136 -1.22 -7.50 -23.80
N GLY A 137 -0.06 -8.00 -23.44
CA GLY A 137 0.11 -9.12 -22.51
C GLY A 137 1.22 -8.82 -21.52
N LYS A 138 0.89 -8.18 -20.39
CA LYS A 138 1.85 -8.01 -19.28
C LYS A 138 2.21 -9.40 -18.75
N LYS A 139 3.33 -9.96 -19.20
CA LYS A 139 3.90 -11.19 -18.61
C LYS A 139 4.23 -10.89 -17.15
N GLN A 140 3.38 -11.34 -16.24
CA GLN A 140 3.61 -11.22 -14.81
C GLN A 140 4.89 -12.00 -14.50
N GLN A 141 5.95 -11.28 -14.13
CA GLN A 141 7.22 -11.90 -13.74
C GLN A 141 6.96 -12.80 -12.52
N LYS A 142 7.10 -14.11 -12.71
CA LYS A 142 6.83 -15.12 -11.67
C LYS A 142 7.85 -15.00 -10.55
N PHE A 143 7.39 -15.09 -9.31
CA PHE A 143 8.26 -15.16 -8.14
C PHE A 143 8.92 -16.54 -8.05
N CYS A 144 10.14 -16.58 -7.53
CA CYS A 144 10.87 -17.82 -7.28
C CYS A 144 10.18 -18.61 -6.16
N VAL A 145 9.89 -19.88 -6.41
CA VAL A 145 9.21 -20.76 -5.44
C VAL A 145 10.08 -21.12 -4.23
N HIS A 146 11.41 -20.99 -4.35
CA HIS A 146 12.35 -21.34 -3.29
C HIS A 146 12.64 -20.17 -2.33
N CYS A 147 12.66 -18.93 -2.79
CA CYS A 147 13.03 -17.77 -1.96
C CYS A 147 12.00 -16.63 -1.97
N GLY A 148 10.98 -16.70 -2.82
CA GLY A 148 9.92 -15.69 -2.92
C GLY A 148 10.29 -14.43 -3.71
N TRP A 149 11.55 -14.30 -4.15
CA TRP A 149 12.01 -13.13 -4.90
C TRP A 149 11.82 -13.26 -6.42
N LYS A 150 11.71 -12.13 -7.12
CA LYS A 150 11.50 -12.07 -8.58
C LYS A 150 12.78 -11.84 -9.40
N ASN A 151 13.94 -11.81 -8.75
CA ASN A 151 15.23 -11.45 -9.36
C ASN A 151 15.92 -12.61 -10.11
N HIS A 152 15.34 -13.81 -10.10
CA HIS A 152 15.84 -14.98 -10.82
C HIS A 152 14.72 -16.00 -11.02
N ARG A 153 14.94 -16.95 -11.93
CA ARG A 153 14.05 -18.11 -12.11
C ARG A 153 14.32 -19.15 -11.02
N SER A 154 13.30 -19.92 -10.62
CA SER A 154 13.42 -20.94 -9.57
C SER A 154 14.58 -21.91 -9.76
N GLU A 155 14.93 -22.23 -11.02
CA GLU A 155 16.02 -23.14 -11.37
C GLU A 155 17.41 -22.61 -10.97
N GLU A 156 17.60 -21.29 -10.96
CA GLU A 156 18.84 -20.59 -10.66
C GLU A 156 18.91 -20.12 -9.19
N CYS A 157 17.95 -20.57 -8.36
CA CYS A 157 17.89 -20.14 -6.99
C CYS A 157 19.02 -20.72 -6.15
N LYS A 158 19.84 -19.84 -5.55
CA LYS A 158 20.87 -20.20 -4.57
C LYS A 158 20.35 -21.06 -3.40
N TYR A 159 19.07 -20.90 -3.05
CA TYR A 159 18.43 -21.57 -1.91
C TYR A 159 17.65 -22.83 -2.30
N LYS A 160 17.74 -23.30 -3.57
CA LYS A 160 17.02 -24.47 -4.10
C LYS A 160 17.27 -25.76 -3.31
N HIS A 161 18.46 -25.93 -2.75
CA HIS A 161 18.83 -27.13 -1.99
C HIS A 161 18.96 -26.86 -0.48
N LEU A 162 18.59 -25.66 -0.02
CA LEU A 162 18.65 -25.31 1.39
C LEU A 162 17.52 -26.01 2.16
N ASN A 163 17.86 -26.55 3.33
CA ASN A 163 16.89 -27.04 4.29
C ASN A 163 16.22 -25.86 5.00
N CYS A 164 14.88 -25.82 4.97
CA CYS A 164 14.13 -24.85 5.76
C CYS A 164 14.30 -25.17 7.24
N HIS A 165 14.78 -24.21 8.04
CA HIS A 165 14.95 -24.40 9.48
C HIS A 165 13.60 -24.52 10.22
N THR A 166 12.51 -23.98 9.64
CA THR A 166 11.18 -23.97 10.26
C THR A 166 10.37 -25.25 10.02
N CYS A 167 10.53 -25.91 8.86
CA CYS A 167 9.76 -27.13 8.53
C CYS A 167 10.62 -28.37 8.23
N GLY A 168 11.95 -28.22 8.21
CA GLY A 168 12.93 -29.29 7.93
C GLY A 168 13.01 -29.74 6.46
N LYS A 169 12.07 -29.35 5.60
CA LYS A 169 12.02 -29.77 4.18
C LYS A 169 13.02 -28.98 3.33
N LYS A 170 13.59 -29.64 2.32
CA LYS A 170 14.51 -29.02 1.34
C LYS A 170 13.73 -28.25 0.28
N GLY A 171 14.27 -27.11 -0.15
CA GLY A 171 13.75 -26.39 -1.31
C GLY A 171 12.85 -25.20 -1.02
N HIS A 172 12.92 -24.60 0.16
CA HIS A 172 12.42 -23.23 0.35
C HIS A 172 13.11 -22.53 1.53
N LEU A 173 13.09 -21.20 1.51
CA LEU A 173 13.54 -20.35 2.59
C LEU A 173 12.42 -20.21 3.63
N ALA A 174 12.76 -20.20 4.92
CA ALA A 174 11.80 -20.09 6.03
C ALA A 174 10.83 -18.89 5.87
N SER A 175 11.29 -17.80 5.26
CA SER A 175 10.49 -16.62 4.95
C SER A 175 9.26 -16.91 4.05
N VAL A 176 9.32 -17.93 3.19
CA VAL A 176 8.25 -18.31 2.24
C VAL A 176 7.31 -19.38 2.83
N SER A 177 7.66 -19.97 3.98
CA SER A 177 6.96 -21.14 4.55
C SER A 177 5.52 -20.85 5.03
N TRP A 178 5.13 -19.58 5.17
CA TRP A 178 3.77 -19.17 5.51
C TRP A 178 2.77 -19.32 4.37
N HIS A 179 3.23 -19.45 3.12
CA HIS A 179 2.34 -19.48 1.95
C HIS A 179 1.76 -20.87 1.62
N GLN A 180 2.25 -21.94 2.26
CA GLN A 180 1.80 -23.32 1.99
C GLN A 180 0.74 -23.83 2.99
N LEU A 181 0.49 -23.13 4.11
CA LEU A 181 -0.47 -23.56 5.13
C LEU A 181 -1.93 -23.18 4.80
N LEU A 182 -2.17 -22.29 3.84
CA LEU A 182 -3.52 -21.91 3.42
C LEU A 182 -4.17 -22.88 2.41
N LEU A 183 -3.47 -23.95 2.00
CA LEU A 183 -4.01 -24.93 1.03
C LEU A 183 -4.39 -26.29 1.63
N VAL A 184 -4.29 -26.48 2.96
CA VAL A 184 -4.66 -27.76 3.62
C VAL A 184 -5.90 -27.63 4.52
N SER A 185 -6.58 -26.47 4.53
CA SER A 185 -7.85 -26.32 5.26
C SER A 185 -9.10 -26.49 4.37
N TYR A 186 -8.95 -27.04 3.16
CA TYR A 186 -10.04 -27.20 2.20
C TYR A 186 -10.00 -28.56 1.49
N THR A 187 -9.99 -29.65 2.26
CA THR A 187 -10.43 -30.96 1.80
C THR A 187 -11.12 -31.67 2.96
N PHE A 188 -12.41 -31.94 2.74
CA PHE A 188 -13.41 -32.69 3.51
C PHE A 188 -12.94 -33.47 4.75
#